data_AF-A0A951JEN5-F1
#
_entry.id   AF-A0A951JEN5-F1
#
_cell.length_a   1.000
_cell.length_b   1.000
_cell.length_c   1.000
_cell.angle_alpha   90.00
_cell.angle_beta   90.00
_cell.angle_gamma   90.00
#
_symmetry.space_group_name_H-M   'P 1'
#
loop_
_entity.id
_entity.type
_entity.pdbx_description
1 polymer ?
#
loop_
_entity_poly.entity_id
_entity_poly.type
_entity_poly.pdbx_seq_one_letter_code
_entity_poly.pdbx_strand_id
1 'polypeptide(L)'
;MATIEEKVQRTVDLFDKCRRFTAAREMMDRGLYPYFQPIEASHDTEVVIRGETKIMVGSNNYLGLTHHPYVLEQARDALFRYGTGNTGSRFLNGTLDLHERLEHRLAGLMGAESALVFSTGYQTNLGIIGGLVSRGAVVVQDRLNHACLLDGAQLAAGELARYAHADMGALRRLLERNRDASGVLIATDGVFSMEGNIVDLPTLVDIKEEYGARLLVDDAHSVGVLGPNGGGTAEHYGLQDRVDLTMITFSKSFASIGGAVAGPEDVIHYLKHHSRPLIFSASMPGSAVATVLACLDVMEQEPERRRRLWENADYLRGGLNSLGFDTVGSETPIIPVSSGDMEKTFIFWRALFDAGIFTNPV
;
A
#
# COMPACT_ATOMS: atom_id res chain seq x y z
N MET A 1 49.81 29.46 -19.35
CA MET A 1 49.38 29.07 -17.99
C MET A 1 48.26 30.03 -17.59
N ALA A 2 47.00 29.62 -17.81
CA ALA A 2 45.86 30.32 -17.24
C ALA A 2 45.87 30.10 -15.73
N THR A 3 45.67 31.18 -14.98
CA THR A 3 45.77 31.24 -13.52
C THR A 3 44.72 30.35 -12.85
N ILE A 4 45.06 29.87 -11.65
CA ILE A 4 44.28 28.98 -10.79
C ILE A 4 42.88 29.56 -10.43
N GLU A 5 42.58 30.80 -10.82
CA GLU A 5 41.33 31.52 -10.55
C GLU A 5 40.16 31.24 -11.52
N GLU A 6 40.36 30.54 -12.64
CA GLU A 6 39.29 30.24 -13.62
C GLU A 6 38.55 28.91 -13.40
N LYS A 7 38.83 28.21 -12.29
CA LYS A 7 37.98 27.12 -11.81
C LYS A 7 37.13 27.62 -10.63
N VAL A 8 36.31 28.63 -10.86
CA VAL A 8 35.12 28.82 -10.03
C VAL A 8 34.22 27.63 -10.31
N GLN A 9 34.38 26.62 -9.47
CA GLN A 9 33.52 25.47 -9.32
C GLN A 9 32.10 26.03 -9.20
N ARG A 10 31.34 26.04 -10.31
CA ARG A 10 29.90 26.32 -10.29
C ARG A 10 29.28 25.22 -9.43
N THR A 11 29.23 25.46 -8.13
CA THR A 11 28.39 24.69 -7.22
C THR A 11 26.97 24.92 -7.72
N VAL A 12 26.43 23.92 -8.40
CA VAL A 12 25.03 23.90 -8.82
C VAL A 12 24.21 24.00 -7.54
N ASP A 13 23.37 25.04 -7.43
CA ASP A 13 22.54 25.26 -6.25
C ASP A 13 21.62 24.06 -6.06
N LEU A 14 21.43 23.59 -4.82
CA LEU A 14 20.60 22.40 -4.55
C LEU A 14 19.18 22.57 -5.10
N PHE A 15 18.68 23.82 -5.13
CA PHE A 15 17.36 24.17 -5.65
C PHE A 15 17.34 24.52 -7.15
N ASP A 16 18.48 24.52 -7.86
CA ASP A 16 18.50 24.80 -9.31
C ASP A 16 17.60 23.83 -10.09
N LYS A 17 17.62 22.54 -9.72
CA LYS A 17 16.73 21.54 -10.32
C LYS A 17 15.25 21.87 -10.09
N CYS A 18 14.90 22.43 -8.93
CA CYS A 18 13.54 22.81 -8.58
C CYS A 18 13.07 24.01 -9.42
N ARG A 19 13.94 24.99 -9.65
CA ARG A 19 13.64 26.17 -10.48
C ARG A 19 13.48 25.83 -11.96
N ARG A 20 14.18 24.79 -12.43
CA ARG A 20 14.14 24.30 -13.82
C ARG A 20 12.97 23.35 -14.10
N PHE A 21 12.26 22.90 -13.07
CA PHE A 21 11.12 21.99 -13.25
C PHE A 21 9.86 22.76 -13.66
N THR A 22 9.49 22.69 -14.94
CA THR A 22 8.33 23.37 -15.52
C THR A 22 7.22 22.43 -15.98
N ALA A 23 7.50 21.14 -16.18
CA ALA A 23 6.58 20.17 -16.80
C ALA A 23 5.17 20.17 -16.19
N ALA A 24 5.04 20.24 -14.86
CA ALA A 24 3.74 20.31 -14.21
C ALA A 24 2.99 21.62 -14.52
N ARG A 25 3.70 22.76 -14.55
CA ARG A 25 3.11 24.07 -14.90
C ARG A 25 2.67 24.10 -16.36
N GLU A 26 3.47 23.53 -17.26
CA GLU A 26 3.12 23.40 -18.68
C GLU A 26 1.82 22.60 -18.88
N MET A 27 1.61 21.51 -18.11
CA MET A 27 0.34 20.77 -18.14
C MET A 27 -0.83 21.57 -17.54
N MET A 28 -0.60 22.37 -16.50
CA MET A 28 -1.62 23.24 -15.90
C MET A 28 -2.07 24.32 -16.90
N ASP A 29 -1.13 24.97 -17.58
CA ASP A 29 -1.41 26.01 -18.59
C ASP A 29 -2.22 25.45 -19.77
N ARG A 30 -2.06 24.15 -20.06
CA ARG A 30 -2.82 23.41 -21.08
C ARG A 30 -4.17 22.88 -20.57
N GLY A 31 -4.48 23.00 -19.27
CA GLY A 31 -5.69 22.44 -18.66
C GLY A 31 -5.70 20.91 -18.53
N LEU A 32 -4.55 20.26 -18.70
CA LEU A 32 -4.40 18.79 -18.70
C LEU A 32 -3.78 18.23 -17.41
N TYR A 33 -3.53 19.08 -16.40
CA TYR A 33 -2.92 18.64 -15.15
C TYR A 33 -3.90 17.86 -14.26
N PRO A 34 -3.70 16.54 -14.04
CA PRO A 34 -4.69 15.72 -13.37
C PRO A 34 -4.53 15.67 -11.85
N TYR A 35 -3.38 16.06 -11.34
CA TYR A 35 -3.02 15.85 -9.94
C TYR A 35 -3.53 16.96 -9.02
N PHE A 36 -3.61 16.65 -7.72
CA PHE A 36 -3.99 17.60 -6.66
C PHE A 36 -5.33 18.30 -6.89
N GLN A 37 -6.32 17.60 -7.47
CA GLN A 37 -7.68 18.12 -7.55
C GLN A 37 -8.29 18.19 -6.14
N PRO A 38 -8.68 19.38 -5.65
CA PRO A 38 -9.23 19.52 -4.31
C PRO A 38 -10.66 18.98 -4.26
N ILE A 39 -10.86 17.93 -3.47
CA ILE A 39 -12.19 17.43 -3.13
C ILE A 39 -12.76 18.33 -2.02
N GLU A 40 -13.87 19.00 -2.31
CA GLU A 40 -14.56 19.93 -1.40
C GLU A 40 -15.51 19.19 -0.46
N ALA A 41 -16.13 18.12 -0.97
CA ALA A 41 -17.03 17.24 -0.23
C ALA A 41 -17.05 15.84 -0.87
N SER A 42 -17.45 14.84 -0.11
CA SER A 42 -17.65 13.47 -0.58
C SER A 42 -18.98 12.92 -0.07
N HIS A 43 -19.62 12.10 -0.90
CA HIS A 43 -20.87 11.41 -0.62
C HIS A 43 -20.75 9.98 -1.15
N ASP A 44 -20.13 9.11 -0.34
CA ASP A 44 -19.88 7.70 -0.69
C ASP A 44 -19.10 7.55 -2.01
N THR A 45 -19.77 7.25 -3.13
CA THR A 45 -19.19 7.05 -4.47
C THR A 45 -19.06 8.34 -5.28
N GLU A 46 -19.48 9.49 -4.75
CA GLU A 46 -19.43 10.78 -5.44
C GLU A 46 -18.55 11.78 -4.67
N VAL A 47 -17.94 12.70 -5.40
CA VAL A 47 -17.15 13.81 -4.85
C VAL A 47 -17.54 15.13 -5.50
N VAL A 48 -17.40 16.22 -4.76
CA VAL A 48 -17.56 17.59 -5.28
C VAL A 48 -16.17 18.18 -5.53
N ILE A 49 -15.90 18.55 -6.77
CA ILE A 49 -14.65 19.19 -7.18
C ILE A 49 -14.98 20.43 -8.00
N ARG A 50 -14.58 21.61 -7.53
CA ARG A 50 -14.87 22.91 -8.17
C ARG A 50 -16.36 23.16 -8.30
N GLY A 51 -17.14 22.80 -7.27
CA GLY A 51 -18.61 22.92 -7.26
C GLY A 51 -19.37 21.92 -8.14
N GLU A 52 -18.70 21.00 -8.83
CA GLU A 52 -19.32 19.97 -9.67
C GLU A 52 -19.25 18.59 -9.01
N THR A 53 -20.37 17.87 -9.01
CA THR A 53 -20.43 16.46 -8.59
C THR A 53 -19.81 15.56 -9.65
N LYS A 54 -18.94 14.64 -9.21
CA LYS A 54 -18.26 13.66 -10.06
C LYS A 54 -18.33 12.27 -9.43
N ILE A 55 -18.53 11.25 -10.25
CA ILE A 55 -18.45 9.84 -9.84
C ILE A 55 -16.97 9.52 -9.57
N MET A 56 -16.67 9.04 -8.36
CA MET A 56 -15.33 8.65 -7.94
C MET A 56 -15.06 7.20 -8.34
N VAL A 57 -14.18 7.01 -9.33
CA VAL A 57 -13.70 5.68 -9.77
C VAL A 57 -12.18 5.54 -9.66
N GLY A 58 -11.52 6.52 -9.02
CA GLY A 58 -10.08 6.53 -8.72
C GLY A 58 -9.76 6.37 -7.23
N SER A 59 -10.66 5.84 -6.41
CA SER A 59 -10.46 5.68 -4.96
C SER A 59 -10.02 4.27 -4.59
N ASN A 60 -9.30 4.15 -3.48
CA ASN A 60 -8.98 2.86 -2.85
C ASN A 60 -10.01 2.44 -1.77
N ASN A 61 -11.16 3.12 -1.69
CA ASN A 61 -12.23 2.82 -0.74
C ASN A 61 -13.07 1.61 -1.20
N TYR A 62 -12.44 0.44 -1.32
CA TYR A 62 -13.01 -0.75 -1.94
C TYR A 62 -14.36 -1.19 -1.34
N LEU A 63 -14.53 -1.03 -0.03
CA LEU A 63 -15.73 -1.48 0.69
C LEU A 63 -16.74 -0.36 0.98
N GLY A 64 -16.45 0.88 0.55
CA GLY A 64 -17.35 2.02 0.76
C GLY A 64 -17.49 2.44 2.23
N LEU A 65 -16.45 2.26 3.05
CA LEU A 65 -16.58 2.38 4.52
C LEU A 65 -16.34 3.78 5.08
N THR A 66 -15.78 4.71 4.29
CA THR A 66 -15.50 6.09 4.73
C THR A 66 -16.73 6.88 5.17
N HIS A 67 -17.93 6.51 4.68
CA HIS A 67 -19.20 7.15 5.05
C HIS A 67 -20.13 6.20 5.80
N HIS A 68 -19.64 5.04 6.24
CA HIS A 68 -20.45 4.06 6.94
C HIS A 68 -20.91 4.62 8.30
N PRO A 69 -22.23 4.67 8.61
CA PRO A 69 -22.72 5.34 9.81
C PRO A 69 -22.11 4.82 11.11
N TYR A 70 -21.99 3.49 11.24
CA TYR A 70 -21.36 2.86 12.40
C TYR A 70 -19.87 3.23 12.53
N VAL A 71 -19.14 3.29 11.41
CA VAL A 71 -17.70 3.63 11.40
C VAL A 71 -17.50 5.09 11.82
N LEU A 72 -18.32 6.00 11.29
CA LEU A 72 -18.31 7.42 11.68
C LEU A 72 -18.61 7.61 13.16
N GLU A 73 -19.57 6.86 13.71
CA GLU A 73 -19.91 6.89 15.13
C GLU A 73 -18.74 6.41 16.01
N GLN A 74 -18.13 5.27 15.70
CA GLN A 74 -16.99 4.77 16.48
C GLN A 74 -15.80 5.74 16.44
N ALA A 75 -15.53 6.35 15.29
CA ALA A 75 -14.49 7.36 15.16
C ALA A 75 -14.78 8.61 16.01
N ARG A 76 -16.03 9.10 15.99
CA ARG A 76 -16.50 10.24 16.78
C ARG A 76 -16.36 9.97 18.27
N ASP A 77 -16.80 8.81 18.74
CA ASP A 77 -16.78 8.48 20.17
C ASP A 77 -15.34 8.37 20.68
N ALA A 78 -14.43 7.84 19.86
CA ALA A 78 -13.01 7.80 20.17
C ALA A 78 -12.36 9.20 20.24
N LEU A 79 -12.79 10.17 19.41
CA LEU A 79 -12.33 11.56 19.52
C LEU A 79 -12.68 12.16 20.88
N PHE A 80 -13.90 11.96 21.37
CA PHE A 80 -14.33 12.50 22.66
C PHE A 80 -13.68 11.79 23.85
N ARG A 81 -13.36 10.50 23.72
CA ARG A 81 -12.75 9.72 24.79
C ARG A 81 -11.23 9.88 24.90
N TYR A 82 -10.51 9.88 23.76
CA TYR A 82 -9.05 9.85 23.72
C TYR A 82 -8.42 11.14 23.20
N GLY A 83 -9.23 12.09 22.73
CA GLY A 83 -8.76 13.32 22.11
C GLY A 83 -8.30 13.13 20.66
N THR A 84 -7.68 14.17 20.11
CA THR A 84 -7.31 14.24 18.68
C THR A 84 -5.99 13.54 18.35
N GLY A 85 -5.23 13.09 19.35
CA GLY A 85 -3.95 12.40 19.16
C GLY A 85 -3.22 12.14 20.47
N ASN A 86 -2.17 11.32 20.42
CA ASN A 86 -1.52 10.79 21.63
C ASN A 86 -0.25 11.56 22.01
N THR A 87 0.27 12.41 21.11
CA THR A 87 1.50 13.22 21.31
C THR A 87 2.73 12.40 21.76
N GLY A 88 2.85 11.17 21.26
CA GLY A 88 3.93 10.25 21.62
C GLY A 88 4.02 9.07 20.67
N SER A 89 5.18 8.40 20.64
CA SER A 89 5.35 7.16 19.87
C SER A 89 4.80 5.95 20.63
N ARG A 90 4.52 4.86 19.92
CA ARG A 90 4.11 3.58 20.54
C ARG A 90 5.13 3.05 21.55
N PHE A 91 6.40 3.40 21.38
CA PHE A 91 7.50 3.00 22.26
C PHE A 91 7.44 3.68 23.63
N LEU A 92 6.81 4.86 23.72
CA LEU A 92 6.70 5.63 24.96
C LEU A 92 5.21 5.77 25.36
N ASN A 93 4.69 7.00 25.40
CA ASN A 93 3.36 7.34 25.88
C ASN A 93 2.26 7.32 24.81
N GLY A 94 2.54 6.82 23.60
CA GLY A 94 1.60 6.83 22.48
C GLY A 94 0.67 5.62 22.38
N THR A 95 0.84 4.61 23.23
CA THR A 95 0.00 3.39 23.20
C THR A 95 -1.31 3.61 23.95
N LEU A 96 -2.42 3.33 23.28
CA LEU A 96 -3.78 3.24 23.84
C LEU A 96 -4.21 1.78 23.89
N ASP A 97 -5.17 1.45 24.77
CA ASP A 97 -5.86 0.15 24.80
C ASP A 97 -6.47 -0.23 23.44
N LEU A 98 -6.93 0.76 22.66
CA LEU A 98 -7.41 0.56 21.30
C LEU A 98 -6.34 -0.02 20.36
N HIS A 99 -5.06 0.34 20.51
CA HIS A 99 -4.01 -0.18 19.65
C HIS A 99 -3.79 -1.67 19.89
N GLU A 100 -3.76 -2.09 21.15
CA GLU A 100 -3.56 -3.51 21.50
C GLU A 100 -4.77 -4.35 21.08
N ARG A 101 -5.99 -3.83 21.23
CA ARG A 101 -7.21 -4.46 20.72
C ARG A 101 -7.17 -4.63 19.20
N LEU A 102 -6.71 -3.60 18.48
CA LEU A 102 -6.57 -3.66 17.03
C LEU A 102 -5.52 -4.70 16.62
N GLU A 103 -4.35 -4.69 17.25
CA GLU A 103 -3.28 -5.67 17.01
C GLU A 103 -3.78 -7.11 17.20
N HIS A 104 -4.53 -7.37 18.27
CA HIS A 104 -5.11 -8.69 18.52
C HIS A 104 -6.12 -9.11 17.44
N ARG A 105 -7.04 -8.22 17.03
CA ARG A 105 -8.03 -8.50 15.98
C ARG A 105 -7.35 -8.75 14.62
N LEU A 106 -6.32 -7.98 14.30
CA LEU A 106 -5.57 -8.11 13.05
C LEU A 106 -4.78 -9.42 12.98
N ALA A 107 -4.15 -9.84 14.09
CA ALA A 107 -3.51 -11.14 14.18
C ALA A 107 -4.50 -12.28 13.87
N GLY A 108 -5.71 -12.20 14.42
CA GLY A 108 -6.80 -13.13 14.12
C GLY A 108 -7.23 -13.14 12.64
N LEU A 109 -7.44 -11.97 12.04
CA LEU A 109 -7.81 -11.85 10.62
C LEU A 109 -6.77 -12.47 9.69
N MET A 110 -5.48 -12.23 9.96
CA MET A 110 -4.39 -12.68 9.11
C MET A 110 -3.92 -14.11 9.44
N GLY A 111 -4.45 -14.75 10.50
CA GLY A 111 -4.04 -16.08 10.91
C GLY A 111 -2.62 -16.13 11.49
N ALA A 112 -2.20 -15.07 12.19
CA ALA A 112 -0.87 -14.92 12.74
C ALA A 112 -0.87 -14.91 14.27
N GLU A 113 0.30 -15.14 14.87
CA GLU A 113 0.45 -15.14 16.34
C GLU A 113 0.31 -13.74 16.94
N SER A 114 0.83 -12.72 16.24
CA SER A 114 0.83 -11.33 16.71
C SER A 114 0.80 -10.35 15.55
N ALA A 115 0.44 -9.10 15.85
CA ALA A 115 0.50 -8.00 14.90
C ALA A 115 1.00 -6.72 15.56
N LEU A 116 1.52 -5.80 14.74
CA LEU A 116 2.08 -4.52 15.18
C LEU A 116 1.63 -3.39 14.26
N VAL A 117 1.05 -2.36 14.86
CA VAL A 117 0.47 -1.20 14.17
C VAL A 117 1.47 -0.04 14.04
N PHE A 118 1.53 0.54 12.83
CA PHE A 118 2.33 1.69 12.43
C PHE A 118 1.47 2.87 11.97
N SER A 119 2.04 4.07 11.95
CA SER A 119 1.32 5.31 11.63
C SER A 119 0.90 5.45 10.16
N THR A 120 1.53 4.71 9.24
CA THR A 120 1.14 4.60 7.83
C THR A 120 1.54 3.24 7.25
N GLY A 121 0.86 2.80 6.18
CA GLY A 121 1.29 1.63 5.41
C GLY A 121 2.72 1.78 4.88
N TYR A 122 3.07 2.95 4.35
CA TYR A 122 4.43 3.25 3.89
C TYR A 122 5.47 3.02 5.00
N GLN A 123 5.26 3.59 6.19
CA GLN A 123 6.17 3.40 7.33
C GLN A 123 6.22 1.96 7.82
N THR A 124 5.15 1.18 7.62
CA THR A 124 5.11 -0.24 7.99
C THR A 124 6.20 -1.00 7.22
N ASN A 125 6.25 -0.88 5.89
CA ASN A 125 7.26 -1.56 5.08
C ASN A 125 8.68 -1.09 5.35
N LEU A 126 8.89 0.22 5.51
CA LEU A 126 10.19 0.75 5.97
C LEU A 126 10.58 0.14 7.32
N GLY A 127 9.60 -0.03 8.20
CA GLY A 127 9.78 -0.52 9.54
C GLY A 127 10.09 -2.02 9.61
N ILE A 128 9.45 -2.82 8.76
CA ILE A 128 9.71 -4.26 8.65
C ILE A 128 11.12 -4.47 8.08
N ILE A 129 11.37 -3.94 6.87
CA ILE A 129 12.60 -4.23 6.14
C ILE A 129 13.81 -3.60 6.85
N GLY A 130 13.71 -2.33 7.24
CA GLY A 130 14.77 -1.65 7.97
C GLY A 130 15.00 -2.18 9.40
N GLY A 131 14.01 -2.87 9.98
CA GLY A 131 14.12 -3.53 11.27
C GLY A 131 14.80 -4.91 11.19
N LEU A 132 14.48 -5.70 10.16
CA LEU A 132 14.90 -7.11 10.04
C LEU A 132 16.17 -7.30 9.21
N VAL A 133 16.37 -6.51 8.15
CA VAL A 133 17.43 -6.74 7.17
C VAL A 133 18.71 -6.01 7.59
N SER A 134 19.61 -6.77 8.22
CA SER A 134 20.92 -6.29 8.68
C SER A 134 22.05 -6.61 7.70
N ARG A 135 23.26 -6.12 8.01
CA ARG A 135 24.47 -6.43 7.23
C ARG A 135 24.63 -7.94 7.03
N GLY A 136 24.91 -8.36 5.79
CA GLY A 136 25.05 -9.77 5.41
C GLY A 136 23.75 -10.45 4.99
N ALA A 137 22.59 -9.85 5.28
CA ALA A 137 21.30 -10.31 4.79
C ALA A 137 20.93 -9.62 3.48
N VAL A 138 20.00 -10.22 2.73
CA VAL A 138 19.54 -9.74 1.42
C VAL A 138 18.02 -9.65 1.40
N VAL A 139 17.50 -8.56 0.85
CA VAL A 139 16.09 -8.47 0.46
C VAL A 139 15.96 -8.60 -1.06
N VAL A 140 15.12 -9.53 -1.49
CA VAL A 140 14.86 -9.86 -2.90
C VAL A 140 13.46 -9.39 -3.27
N GLN A 141 13.35 -8.55 -4.30
CA GLN A 141 12.09 -7.88 -4.65
C GLN A 141 11.73 -7.99 -6.12
N ASP A 142 10.43 -8.11 -6.39
CA ASP A 142 9.88 -7.88 -7.72
C ASP A 142 10.14 -6.43 -8.16
N ARG A 143 10.31 -6.20 -9.47
CA ARG A 143 10.56 -4.88 -10.00
C ARG A 143 9.35 -3.94 -9.99
N LEU A 144 8.13 -4.48 -9.91
CA LEU A 144 6.89 -3.70 -9.84
C LEU A 144 6.35 -3.53 -8.43
N ASN A 145 7.01 -4.07 -7.40
CA ASN A 145 6.67 -3.81 -6.01
C ASN A 145 6.50 -2.32 -5.72
N HIS A 146 5.59 -2.01 -4.81
CA HIS A 146 5.33 -0.65 -4.38
C HIS A 146 6.60 0.04 -3.84
N ALA A 147 6.69 1.36 -4.04
CA ALA A 147 7.87 2.16 -3.70
C ALA A 147 8.31 2.00 -2.24
N CYS A 148 7.39 1.80 -1.30
CA CYS A 148 7.74 1.61 0.12
C CYS A 148 8.54 0.34 0.41
N LEU A 149 8.38 -0.72 -0.38
CA LEU A 149 9.23 -1.92 -0.24
C LEU A 149 10.65 -1.61 -0.72
N LEU A 150 10.78 -0.91 -1.85
CA LEU A 150 12.07 -0.49 -2.39
C LEU A 150 12.79 0.48 -1.42
N ASP A 151 12.07 1.47 -0.91
CA ASP A 151 12.61 2.47 0.02
C ASP A 151 12.99 1.82 1.36
N GLY A 152 12.21 0.83 1.82
CA GLY A 152 12.56 0.03 2.99
C GLY A 152 13.86 -0.75 2.79
N ALA A 153 14.07 -1.33 1.60
CA ALA A 153 15.32 -2.00 1.25
C ALA A 153 16.51 -1.04 1.16
N GLN A 154 16.31 0.16 0.62
CA GLN A 154 17.35 1.20 0.58
C GLN A 154 17.70 1.75 1.95
N LEU A 155 16.74 1.77 2.88
CA LEU A 155 16.95 2.17 4.27
C LEU A 155 17.69 1.12 5.09
N ALA A 156 17.53 -0.17 4.74
CA ALA A 156 18.14 -1.28 5.44
C ALA A 156 19.67 -1.34 5.29
N ALA A 157 20.33 -2.05 6.20
CA ALA A 157 21.79 -2.19 6.18
C ALA A 157 22.28 -3.39 5.34
N GLY A 158 21.36 -4.28 4.95
CA GLY A 158 21.64 -5.40 4.05
C GLY A 158 21.64 -5.01 2.57
N GLU A 159 21.70 -6.01 1.71
CA GLU A 159 21.74 -5.81 0.26
C GLU A 159 20.36 -5.93 -0.37
N LEU A 160 20.16 -5.24 -1.50
CA LEU A 160 18.95 -5.30 -2.31
C LEU A 160 19.24 -6.01 -3.63
N ALA A 161 18.47 -7.07 -3.92
CA ALA A 161 18.44 -7.73 -5.21
C ALA A 161 17.03 -7.63 -5.82
N ARG A 162 16.94 -7.45 -7.15
CA ARG A 162 15.64 -7.31 -7.83
C ARG A 162 15.55 -8.19 -9.08
N TYR A 163 14.40 -8.82 -9.30
CA TYR A 163 14.11 -9.64 -10.47
C TYR A 163 13.01 -9.02 -11.33
N ALA A 164 12.97 -9.38 -12.62
CA ALA A 164 11.91 -8.91 -13.52
C ALA A 164 10.54 -9.38 -13.04
N HIS A 165 9.50 -8.61 -13.35
CA HIS A 165 8.15 -8.87 -12.85
C HIS A 165 7.71 -10.32 -13.13
N ALA A 166 7.24 -11.01 -12.09
CA ALA A 166 6.77 -12.40 -12.15
C ALA A 166 7.78 -13.44 -12.71
N ASP A 167 9.07 -13.10 -12.86
CA ASP A 167 10.10 -14.04 -13.34
C ASP A 167 10.63 -14.90 -12.18
N MET A 168 9.89 -15.96 -11.87
CA MET A 168 10.25 -16.95 -10.84
C MET A 168 11.59 -17.65 -11.12
N GLY A 169 11.99 -17.75 -12.39
CA GLY A 169 13.31 -18.27 -12.77
C GLY A 169 14.44 -17.31 -12.37
N ALA A 170 14.24 -16.00 -12.57
CA ALA A 170 15.18 -14.97 -12.10
C ALA A 170 15.24 -14.90 -10.58
N LEU A 171 14.10 -15.02 -9.90
CA LEU A 171 14.06 -15.13 -8.43
C LEU A 171 14.93 -16.29 -7.96
N ARG A 172 14.75 -17.52 -8.47
CA ARG A 172 15.58 -18.68 -8.13
C ARG A 172 17.07 -18.44 -8.36
N ARG A 173 17.44 -17.83 -9.49
CA ARG A 173 18.85 -17.47 -9.78
C ARG A 173 19.42 -16.45 -8.80
N LEU A 174 18.62 -15.51 -8.30
CA LEU A 174 19.05 -14.56 -7.27
C LEU A 174 19.22 -15.25 -5.93
N LEU A 175 18.29 -16.12 -5.54
CA LEU A 175 18.40 -16.88 -4.30
C LEU A 175 19.63 -17.81 -4.32
N GLU A 176 19.89 -18.48 -5.44
CA GLU A 176 21.09 -19.29 -5.65
C GLU A 176 22.39 -18.50 -5.44
N ARG A 177 22.46 -17.28 -5.98
CA ARG A 177 23.63 -16.39 -5.85
C ARG A 177 23.82 -15.87 -4.44
N ASN A 178 22.77 -15.86 -3.63
CA ASN A 178 22.77 -15.33 -2.27
C ASN A 178 22.63 -16.45 -1.22
N ARG A 179 22.96 -17.70 -1.56
CA ARG A 179 22.92 -18.82 -0.60
C ARG A 179 23.80 -18.60 0.64
N ASP A 180 24.89 -17.84 0.50
CA ASP A 180 25.82 -17.54 1.59
C ASP A 180 25.41 -16.30 2.41
N ALA A 181 24.27 -15.67 2.09
CA ALA A 181 23.74 -14.57 2.89
C ALA A 181 23.34 -15.05 4.30
N SER A 182 23.48 -14.19 5.30
CA SER A 182 23.09 -14.53 6.68
C SER A 182 21.57 -14.67 6.86
N GLY A 183 20.79 -14.21 5.88
CA GLY A 183 19.36 -14.37 5.79
C GLY A 183 18.83 -13.76 4.50
N VAL A 184 17.73 -14.30 3.98
CA VAL A 184 17.08 -13.79 2.78
C VAL A 184 15.61 -13.51 3.06
N LEU A 185 15.19 -12.28 2.75
CA LEU A 185 13.79 -11.86 2.78
C LEU A 185 13.31 -11.65 1.34
N ILE A 186 12.38 -12.47 0.87
CA ILE A 186 11.63 -12.19 -0.35
C ILE A 186 10.49 -11.25 0.04
N ALA A 187 10.38 -10.10 -0.61
CA ALA A 187 9.29 -9.16 -0.40
C ALA A 187 8.53 -8.93 -1.71
N THR A 188 7.20 -8.99 -1.66
CA THR A 188 6.33 -8.86 -2.84
C THR A 188 5.03 -8.14 -2.48
N ASP A 189 4.48 -7.37 -3.41
CA ASP A 189 3.06 -7.02 -3.37
C ASP A 189 2.22 -8.30 -3.54
N GLY A 190 1.10 -8.41 -2.83
CA GLY A 190 0.10 -9.45 -3.03
C GLY A 190 -0.76 -9.18 -4.27
N VAL A 191 -1.19 -7.93 -4.44
CA VAL A 191 -1.84 -7.38 -5.63
C VAL A 191 -1.05 -6.17 -6.10
N PHE A 192 -0.57 -6.19 -7.34
CA PHE A 192 0.19 -5.08 -7.90
C PHE A 192 -0.76 -3.97 -8.36
N SER A 193 -0.56 -2.76 -7.83
CA SER A 193 -1.54 -1.67 -7.96
C SER A 193 -1.72 -1.10 -9.37
N MET A 194 -0.76 -1.32 -10.27
CA MET A 194 -0.77 -0.76 -11.62
C MET A 194 -1.54 -1.63 -12.61
N GLU A 195 -1.38 -2.95 -12.52
CA GLU A 195 -1.96 -3.91 -13.46
C GLU A 195 -3.16 -4.66 -12.85
N GLY A 196 -3.26 -4.69 -11.51
CA GLY A 196 -4.35 -5.36 -10.80
C GLY A 196 -4.25 -6.88 -10.84
N ASN A 197 -3.07 -7.43 -11.11
CA ASN A 197 -2.75 -8.86 -11.07
C ASN A 197 -2.38 -9.31 -9.65
N ILE A 198 -2.60 -10.60 -9.38
CA ILE A 198 -2.30 -11.26 -8.11
C ILE A 198 -0.95 -11.97 -8.24
N VAL A 199 -0.11 -11.90 -7.20
CA VAL A 199 1.15 -12.65 -7.18
C VAL A 199 0.89 -14.17 -7.21
N ASP A 200 1.73 -14.91 -7.93
CA ASP A 200 1.78 -16.38 -7.85
C ASP A 200 2.38 -16.83 -6.51
N LEU A 201 1.58 -16.68 -5.45
CA LEU A 201 1.95 -17.00 -4.08
C LEU A 201 2.30 -18.48 -3.91
N PRO A 202 1.55 -19.46 -4.48
CA PRO A 202 1.92 -20.87 -4.37
C PRO A 202 3.35 -21.16 -4.81
N THR A 203 3.73 -20.71 -6.01
CA THR A 203 5.10 -20.90 -6.52
C THR A 203 6.14 -20.20 -5.65
N LEU A 204 5.84 -18.99 -5.18
CA LEU A 204 6.75 -18.20 -4.36
C LEU A 204 7.01 -18.87 -3.00
N VAL A 205 5.97 -19.42 -2.37
CA VAL A 205 6.10 -20.18 -1.12
C VAL A 205 6.92 -21.45 -1.32
N ASP A 206 6.73 -22.19 -2.41
CA ASP A 206 7.57 -23.37 -2.69
C ASP A 206 9.04 -22.97 -2.87
N ILE A 207 9.31 -21.85 -3.57
CA ILE A 207 10.65 -21.29 -3.74
C ILE A 207 11.25 -20.88 -2.38
N LYS A 208 10.51 -20.15 -1.55
CA LYS A 208 11.08 -19.65 -0.28
C LYS A 208 11.43 -20.79 0.66
N GLU A 209 10.66 -21.87 0.66
CA GLU A 209 10.96 -23.08 1.43
C GLU A 209 12.18 -23.84 0.88
N GLU A 210 12.29 -24.00 -0.45
CA GLU A 210 13.43 -24.66 -1.10
C GLU A 210 14.77 -23.98 -0.77
N TYR A 211 14.77 -22.66 -0.64
CA TYR A 211 15.97 -21.86 -0.39
C TYR A 211 16.12 -21.42 1.08
N GLY A 212 15.19 -21.77 1.97
CA GLY A 212 15.20 -21.35 3.37
C GLY A 212 15.05 -19.83 3.56
N ALA A 213 14.41 -19.14 2.61
CA ALA A 213 14.13 -17.72 2.69
C ALA A 213 12.84 -17.43 3.49
N ARG A 214 12.73 -16.20 4.00
CA ARG A 214 11.50 -15.66 4.60
C ARG A 214 10.70 -14.86 3.59
N LEU A 215 9.39 -14.80 3.78
CA LEU A 215 8.46 -14.12 2.88
C LEU A 215 7.69 -13.00 3.58
N LEU A 216 7.80 -11.79 3.04
CA LEU A 216 6.94 -10.64 3.33
C LEU A 216 5.98 -10.41 2.15
N VAL A 217 4.67 -10.45 2.40
CA VAL A 217 3.63 -10.08 1.43
C VAL A 217 3.00 -8.75 1.83
N ASP A 218 3.01 -7.76 0.94
CA ASP A 218 2.26 -6.50 1.07
C ASP A 218 0.86 -6.67 0.51
N ASP A 219 -0.12 -6.84 1.40
CA ASP A 219 -1.53 -7.04 1.11
C ASP A 219 -2.34 -5.73 1.19
N ALA A 220 -1.70 -4.60 0.94
CA ALA A 220 -2.39 -3.31 0.96
C ALA A 220 -3.61 -3.26 0.03
N HIS A 221 -3.55 -3.91 -1.13
CA HIS A 221 -4.66 -4.02 -2.10
C HIS A 221 -5.46 -5.33 -1.98
N SER A 222 -5.06 -6.23 -1.09
CA SER A 222 -5.63 -7.57 -0.96
C SER A 222 -6.58 -7.70 0.22
N VAL A 223 -6.25 -7.16 1.39
CA VAL A 223 -7.13 -7.27 2.56
C VAL A 223 -8.45 -6.53 2.36
N GLY A 224 -9.55 -7.19 2.72
CA GLY A 224 -10.93 -6.79 2.45
C GLY A 224 -11.41 -7.13 1.04
N VAL A 225 -10.51 -7.52 0.12
CA VAL A 225 -10.82 -7.79 -1.30
C VAL A 225 -10.70 -9.28 -1.61
N LEU A 226 -9.56 -9.87 -1.27
CA LEU A 226 -9.18 -11.26 -1.52
C LEU A 226 -9.41 -12.15 -0.30
N GLY A 227 -9.62 -13.44 -0.58
CA GLY A 227 -9.87 -14.47 0.42
C GLY A 227 -11.32 -14.53 0.88
N PRO A 228 -11.83 -15.70 1.31
CA PRO A 228 -13.22 -15.93 1.69
C PRO A 228 -13.74 -15.02 2.80
N ASN A 229 -12.89 -14.46 3.66
CA ASN A 229 -13.29 -13.50 4.70
C ASN A 229 -12.64 -12.12 4.52
N GLY A 230 -11.95 -11.89 3.40
CA GLY A 230 -11.19 -10.65 3.18
C GLY A 230 -9.83 -10.67 3.89
N GLY A 231 -9.29 -11.86 4.23
CA GLY A 231 -8.00 -12.03 4.90
C GLY A 231 -6.78 -11.76 4.02
N GLY A 232 -6.97 -11.49 2.72
CA GLY A 232 -5.90 -11.11 1.81
C GLY A 232 -5.41 -12.25 0.91
N THR A 233 -4.20 -12.08 0.38
CA THR A 233 -3.62 -12.95 -0.66
C THR A 233 -3.34 -14.34 -0.10
N ALA A 234 -2.82 -14.41 1.13
CA ALA A 234 -2.54 -15.71 1.76
C ALA A 234 -3.83 -16.50 2.04
N GLU A 235 -4.91 -15.84 2.49
CA GLU A 235 -6.22 -16.48 2.68
C GLU A 235 -6.83 -16.93 1.34
N HIS A 236 -6.67 -16.14 0.29
CA HIS A 236 -7.15 -16.47 -1.06
C HIS A 236 -6.60 -17.80 -1.59
N TYR A 237 -5.32 -18.09 -1.33
CA TYR A 237 -4.69 -19.35 -1.71
C TYR A 237 -4.73 -20.43 -0.62
N GLY A 238 -5.23 -20.14 0.59
CA GLY A 238 -5.18 -21.06 1.73
C GLY A 238 -3.75 -21.34 2.23
N LEU A 239 -2.88 -20.33 2.17
CA LEU A 239 -1.44 -20.42 2.48
C LEU A 239 -1.03 -19.54 3.68
N GLN A 240 -1.96 -19.14 4.55
CA GLN A 240 -1.69 -18.26 5.70
C GLN A 240 -0.55 -18.80 6.57
N ASP A 241 -0.54 -20.10 6.87
CA ASP A 241 0.49 -20.74 7.70
C ASP A 241 1.88 -20.82 7.02
N ARG A 242 1.97 -20.51 5.71
CA ARG A 242 3.22 -20.56 4.94
C ARG A 242 3.78 -19.19 4.59
N VAL A 243 3.08 -18.10 4.88
CA VAL A 243 3.58 -16.72 4.72
C VAL A 243 4.16 -16.24 6.05
N ASP A 244 5.42 -15.79 6.07
CA ASP A 244 6.11 -15.44 7.33
C ASP A 244 5.64 -14.09 7.89
N LEU A 245 5.42 -13.09 7.02
CA LEU A 245 4.95 -11.77 7.39
C LEU A 245 3.92 -11.27 6.39
N THR A 246 2.79 -10.79 6.89
CA THR A 246 1.77 -10.10 6.08
C THR A 246 1.71 -8.65 6.53
N MET A 247 1.91 -7.73 5.57
CA MET A 247 1.76 -6.30 5.76
C MET A 247 0.43 -5.84 5.18
N ILE A 248 -0.24 -4.91 5.87
CA ILE A 248 -1.46 -4.27 5.38
C ILE A 248 -1.42 -2.75 5.58
N THR A 249 -2.22 -2.02 4.80
CA THR A 249 -2.49 -0.59 5.02
C THR A 249 -3.92 -0.37 5.47
N PHE A 250 -4.15 0.66 6.28
CA PHE A 250 -5.50 1.09 6.65
C PHE A 250 -6.08 2.16 5.73
N SER A 251 -5.29 2.67 4.79
CA SER A 251 -5.68 3.75 3.86
C SER A 251 -6.55 3.33 2.68
N LYS A 252 -7.05 2.10 2.69
CA LYS A 252 -7.81 1.49 1.58
C LYS A 252 -9.11 0.89 2.10
N SER A 253 -9.22 -0.44 2.16
CA SER A 253 -10.42 -1.16 2.62
C SER A 253 -10.87 -0.75 4.03
N PHE A 254 -9.95 -0.33 4.90
CA PHE A 254 -10.25 0.07 6.28
C PHE A 254 -10.59 1.56 6.47
N ALA A 255 -10.69 2.35 5.39
CA ALA A 255 -11.19 3.73 5.43
C ALA A 255 -10.53 4.66 6.47
N SER A 256 -9.26 4.42 6.80
CA SER A 256 -8.52 5.15 7.85
C SER A 256 -7.12 5.54 7.36
N ILE A 257 -6.18 5.74 8.27
CA ILE A 257 -4.75 5.89 8.00
C ILE A 257 -3.99 4.93 8.92
N GLY A 258 -2.82 4.47 8.49
CA GLY A 258 -1.99 3.53 9.25
C GLY A 258 -1.64 2.29 8.45
N GLY A 259 -0.97 1.36 9.11
CA GLY A 259 -0.70 0.03 8.58
C GLY A 259 -0.32 -0.92 9.71
N ALA A 260 -0.19 -2.19 9.38
CA ALA A 260 0.24 -3.20 10.33
C ALA A 260 1.05 -4.30 9.64
N VAL A 261 1.86 -4.98 10.44
CA VAL A 261 2.49 -6.24 10.08
C VAL A 261 2.01 -7.31 11.05
N ALA A 262 1.72 -8.50 10.54
CA ALA A 262 1.43 -9.66 11.35
C ALA A 262 2.33 -10.84 10.99
N GLY A 263 2.64 -11.66 11.99
CA GLY A 263 3.52 -12.82 11.86
C GLY A 263 3.82 -13.46 13.23
N PRO A 264 4.93 -14.21 13.34
CA PRO A 264 5.37 -14.83 14.59
C PRO A 264 5.56 -13.81 15.72
N GLU A 265 5.19 -14.17 16.94
CA GLU A 265 5.21 -13.26 18.09
C GLU A 265 6.61 -12.69 18.35
N ASP A 266 7.63 -13.54 18.26
CA ASP A 266 9.02 -13.17 18.51
C ASP A 266 9.55 -12.15 17.49
N VAL A 267 9.17 -12.31 16.21
CA VAL A 267 9.49 -11.36 15.14
C VAL A 267 8.79 -10.02 15.35
N ILE A 268 7.51 -10.06 15.70
CA ILE A 268 6.72 -8.85 15.98
C ILE A 268 7.27 -8.12 17.22
N HIS A 269 7.61 -8.87 18.27
CA HIS A 269 8.27 -8.34 19.46
C HIS A 269 9.61 -7.69 19.11
N TYR A 270 10.43 -8.35 18.29
CA TYR A 270 11.70 -7.78 17.84
C TYR A 270 11.50 -6.46 17.08
N LEU A 271 10.55 -6.43 16.13
CA LEU A 271 10.21 -5.22 15.37
C LEU A 271 9.76 -4.07 16.27
N LYS A 272 8.97 -4.35 17.31
CA LYS A 272 8.51 -3.34 18.29
C LYS A 272 9.67 -2.58 18.97
N HIS A 273 10.86 -3.18 19.02
CA HIS A 273 12.05 -2.62 19.69
C HIS A 273 13.19 -2.23 18.75
N HIS A 274 13.15 -2.63 17.48
CA HIS A 274 14.21 -2.32 16.49
C HIS A 274 13.73 -1.46 15.33
N SER A 275 12.41 -1.38 15.10
CA SER A 275 11.85 -0.64 13.98
C SER A 275 11.87 0.87 14.22
N ARG A 276 12.86 1.56 13.64
CA ARG A 276 13.00 3.03 13.76
C ARG A 276 11.74 3.80 13.30
N PRO A 277 11.07 3.43 12.18
CA PRO A 277 9.84 4.09 11.76
C PRO A 277 8.67 3.98 12.76
N LEU A 278 8.68 2.98 13.65
CA LEU A 278 7.76 2.88 14.77
C LEU A 278 8.23 3.73 15.97
N ILE A 279 9.48 3.54 16.38
CA ILE A 279 10.00 4.08 17.64
C ILE A 279 10.07 5.61 17.62
N PHE A 280 10.47 6.19 16.49
CA PHE A 280 10.69 7.62 16.31
C PHE A 280 9.54 8.34 15.60
N SER A 281 8.35 7.73 15.55
CA SER A 281 7.14 8.32 14.96
C SER A 281 6.01 8.35 15.97
N ALA A 282 5.22 9.42 15.97
CA ALA A 282 4.00 9.48 16.77
C ALA A 282 3.01 8.38 16.33
N SER A 283 2.33 7.76 17.29
CA SER A 283 1.34 6.70 17.04
C SER A 283 0.10 7.21 16.30
N MET A 284 -0.70 6.28 15.77
CA MET A 284 -2.01 6.60 15.22
C MET A 284 -2.93 7.26 16.26
N PRO A 285 -3.76 8.25 15.86
CA PRO A 285 -4.80 8.79 16.73
C PRO A 285 -5.83 7.72 17.11
N GLY A 286 -6.39 7.79 18.32
CA GLY A 286 -7.42 6.85 18.78
C GLY A 286 -8.64 6.77 17.86
N SER A 287 -9.04 7.89 17.25
CA SER A 287 -10.11 7.92 16.25
C SER A 287 -9.82 7.08 15.01
N ALA A 288 -8.59 7.16 14.48
CA ALA A 288 -8.16 6.37 13.34
C ALA A 288 -8.11 4.87 13.67
N VAL A 289 -7.68 4.51 14.89
CA VAL A 289 -7.66 3.11 15.36
C VAL A 289 -9.09 2.58 15.53
N ALA A 290 -9.98 3.37 16.11
CA ALA A 290 -11.40 3.02 16.27
C ALA A 290 -12.11 2.83 14.91
N THR A 291 -11.79 3.67 13.91
CA THR A 291 -12.26 3.47 12.53
C THR A 291 -11.89 2.09 12.01
N VAL A 292 -10.63 1.65 12.16
CA VAL A 292 -10.20 0.34 11.65
C VAL A 292 -10.90 -0.80 12.38
N LEU A 293 -11.03 -0.72 13.71
CA LEU A 293 -11.79 -1.69 14.50
C LEU A 293 -13.24 -1.79 14.03
N ALA A 294 -13.90 -0.66 13.77
CA ALA A 294 -15.26 -0.63 13.26
C ALA A 294 -15.37 -1.22 11.84
N CYS A 295 -14.38 -0.94 10.98
CA CYS A 295 -14.32 -1.54 9.65
C CYS A 295 -14.16 -3.07 9.71
N LEU A 296 -13.39 -3.61 10.66
CA LEU A 296 -13.30 -5.06 10.88
C LEU A 296 -14.66 -5.65 11.28
N ASP A 297 -15.39 -4.99 12.19
CA ASP A 297 -16.73 -5.43 12.57
C ASP A 297 -17.70 -5.43 11.36
N VAL A 298 -17.65 -4.39 10.52
CA VAL A 298 -18.49 -4.30 9.32
C VAL A 298 -18.11 -5.37 8.30
N MET A 299 -16.82 -5.65 8.11
CA MET A 299 -16.36 -6.71 7.21
C MET A 299 -16.90 -8.10 7.62
N GLU A 300 -16.98 -8.37 8.92
CA GLU A 300 -17.54 -9.61 9.47
C GLU A 300 -19.07 -9.67 9.36
N GLN A 301 -19.76 -8.54 9.59
CA GLN A 301 -21.22 -8.48 9.65
C GLN A 301 -21.90 -8.28 8.28
N GLU A 302 -21.21 -7.65 7.32
CA GLU A 302 -21.74 -7.24 6.02
C GLU A 302 -20.95 -7.85 4.84
N PRO A 303 -20.84 -9.20 4.74
CA PRO A 303 -20.04 -9.88 3.72
C PRO A 303 -20.53 -9.62 2.29
N GLU A 304 -21.79 -9.18 2.11
CA GLU A 304 -22.34 -8.75 0.83
C GLU A 304 -21.62 -7.56 0.19
N ARG A 305 -20.95 -6.70 0.98
CA ARG A 305 -20.17 -5.57 0.43
C ARG A 305 -19.06 -6.05 -0.49
N ARG A 306 -18.32 -7.07 -0.06
CA ARG A 306 -17.25 -7.67 -0.87
C ARG A 306 -17.81 -8.38 -2.09
N ARG A 307 -18.95 -9.08 -1.98
CA ARG A 307 -19.62 -9.67 -3.17
C ARG A 307 -20.00 -8.59 -4.19
N ARG A 308 -20.60 -7.50 -3.73
CA ARG A 308 -20.98 -6.36 -4.58
C ARG A 308 -19.77 -5.68 -5.23
N LEU A 309 -18.64 -5.58 -4.51
CA LEU A 309 -17.38 -5.10 -5.07
C LEU A 309 -16.95 -5.94 -6.28
N TRP A 310 -16.97 -7.27 -6.14
CA TRP A 310 -16.62 -8.19 -7.23
C TRP A 310 -17.61 -8.14 -8.39
N GLU A 311 -18.92 -8.12 -8.11
CA GLU A 311 -19.95 -7.96 -9.14
C GLU A 311 -19.77 -6.66 -9.94
N ASN A 312 -19.46 -5.55 -9.26
CA ASN A 312 -19.18 -4.26 -9.91
C ASN A 312 -17.90 -4.31 -10.74
N ALA A 313 -16.84 -4.93 -10.22
CA ALA A 313 -15.58 -5.08 -10.92
C ALA A 313 -15.74 -5.91 -12.20
N ASP A 314 -16.46 -7.03 -12.11
CA ASP A 314 -16.74 -7.90 -13.26
C ASP A 314 -17.61 -7.21 -14.31
N TYR A 315 -18.63 -6.46 -13.87
CA TYR A 315 -19.46 -5.66 -14.75
C TYR A 315 -18.65 -4.61 -15.50
N LEU A 316 -17.84 -3.82 -14.78
CA LEU A 316 -17.04 -2.75 -15.37
C LEU A 316 -15.98 -3.31 -16.33
N ARG A 317 -15.22 -4.32 -15.90
CA ARG A 317 -14.18 -4.98 -16.69
C ARG A 317 -14.77 -5.63 -17.95
N GLY A 318 -15.88 -6.36 -17.82
CA GLY A 318 -16.60 -6.95 -18.94
C GLY A 318 -17.12 -5.89 -19.93
N GLY A 319 -17.69 -4.80 -19.40
CA GLY A 319 -18.15 -3.66 -20.19
C GLY A 319 -17.03 -3.00 -20.99
N LEU A 320 -15.92 -2.65 -20.33
CA LEU A 320 -14.75 -2.04 -20.97
C LEU A 320 -14.16 -2.93 -22.06
N ASN A 321 -13.97 -4.22 -21.77
CA ASN A 321 -13.48 -5.19 -22.76
C ASN A 321 -14.43 -5.34 -23.95
N SER A 322 -15.76 -5.32 -23.73
CA SER A 322 -16.75 -5.39 -24.81
C SER A 322 -16.74 -4.16 -25.73
N LEU A 323 -16.31 -3.02 -25.21
CA LEU A 323 -16.12 -1.78 -25.97
C LEU A 323 -14.75 -1.73 -26.70
N GLY A 324 -13.90 -2.73 -26.49
CA GLY A 324 -12.58 -2.84 -27.13
C GLY A 324 -11.44 -2.15 -26.36
N PHE A 325 -11.66 -1.76 -25.10
CA PHE A 325 -10.56 -1.30 -24.23
C PHE A 325 -9.72 -2.48 -23.74
N ASP A 326 -8.41 -2.27 -23.62
CA ASP A 326 -7.48 -3.23 -23.03
C ASP A 326 -7.38 -3.02 -21.52
N THR A 327 -7.89 -4.00 -20.77
CA THR A 327 -7.84 -4.02 -19.29
C THR A 327 -6.63 -4.74 -18.70
N VAL A 328 -5.62 -5.01 -19.53
CA VAL A 328 -4.29 -5.54 -19.13
C VAL A 328 -4.37 -6.84 -18.33
N GLY A 329 -5.42 -7.63 -18.57
CA GLY A 329 -5.63 -8.89 -17.87
C GLY A 329 -5.86 -8.77 -16.36
N SER A 330 -6.29 -7.59 -15.87
CA SER A 330 -6.58 -7.37 -14.45
C SER A 330 -7.44 -8.48 -13.86
N GLU A 331 -7.10 -8.89 -12.65
CA GLU A 331 -7.75 -9.96 -11.89
C GLU A 331 -8.56 -9.42 -10.71
N THR A 332 -8.46 -8.13 -10.42
CA THR A 332 -8.98 -7.52 -9.18
C THR A 332 -9.88 -6.30 -9.46
N PRO A 333 -10.48 -5.66 -8.44
CA PRO A 333 -11.22 -4.40 -8.61
C PRO A 333 -10.37 -3.20 -9.05
N ILE A 334 -9.08 -3.38 -9.32
CA ILE A 334 -8.22 -2.41 -9.98
C ILE A 334 -8.27 -2.72 -11.49
N ILE A 335 -9.01 -1.92 -12.26
CA ILE A 335 -9.23 -2.17 -13.69
C ILE A 335 -8.49 -1.10 -14.49
N PRO A 336 -7.25 -1.35 -14.93
CA PRO A 336 -6.52 -0.41 -15.76
C PRO A 336 -7.17 -0.30 -17.14
N VAL A 337 -6.97 0.83 -17.82
CA VAL A 337 -7.32 1.00 -19.23
C VAL A 337 -6.09 1.55 -19.93
N SER A 338 -5.49 0.74 -20.79
CA SER A 338 -4.27 1.14 -21.49
C SER A 338 -4.55 2.21 -22.55
N SER A 339 -4.01 3.42 -22.35
CA SER A 339 -4.11 4.56 -23.27
C SER A 339 -2.81 4.84 -24.05
N GLY A 340 -1.75 4.07 -23.81
CA GLY A 340 -0.46 4.21 -24.47
C GLY A 340 0.42 5.30 -23.84
N ASP A 341 0.57 6.44 -24.51
CA ASP A 341 1.45 7.51 -24.05
C ASP A 341 0.79 8.43 -23.01
N MET A 342 1.63 9.16 -22.27
CA MET A 342 1.21 10.03 -21.17
C MET A 342 0.27 11.16 -21.64
N GLU A 343 0.51 11.73 -22.83
CA GLU A 343 -0.29 12.84 -23.32
C GLU A 343 -1.71 12.39 -23.66
N LYS A 344 -1.86 11.26 -24.35
CA LYS A 344 -3.17 10.64 -24.57
C LYS A 344 -3.88 10.31 -23.27
N THR A 345 -3.14 9.80 -22.29
CA THR A 345 -3.68 9.46 -20.97
C THR A 345 -4.27 10.70 -20.29
N PHE A 346 -3.57 11.83 -20.31
CA PHE A 346 -4.07 13.08 -19.72
C PHE A 346 -5.25 13.68 -20.49
N ILE A 347 -5.25 13.60 -21.82
CA ILE A 347 -6.40 14.02 -22.64
C ILE A 347 -7.62 13.16 -22.33
N PHE A 348 -7.45 11.84 -22.22
CA PHE A 348 -8.53 10.91 -21.92
C PHE A 348 -9.08 11.13 -20.49
N TRP A 349 -8.17 11.27 -19.51
CA TRP A 349 -8.54 11.66 -18.14
C TRP A 349 -9.35 12.96 -18.13
N ARG A 350 -8.91 13.98 -18.87
CA ARG A 350 -9.60 15.27 -18.94
C ARG A 350 -11.01 15.13 -19.49
N ALA A 351 -11.18 14.33 -20.56
CA ALA A 351 -12.49 14.08 -21.14
C ALA A 351 -13.44 13.39 -20.17
N LEU A 352 -12.95 12.40 -19.41
CA LEU A 352 -13.73 11.74 -18.35
C LEU A 352 -14.08 12.71 -17.21
N PHE A 353 -13.11 13.52 -16.78
CA PHE A 353 -13.28 14.50 -15.71
C PHE A 353 -14.35 15.55 -16.06
N ASP A 354 -14.33 16.05 -17.29
CA ASP A 354 -15.33 16.99 -17.81
C ASP A 354 -16.70 16.32 -18.00
N ALA A 355 -16.73 15.01 -18.25
CA ALA A 355 -17.95 14.21 -18.28
C ALA A 355 -18.48 13.81 -16.88
N GLY A 356 -17.84 14.26 -15.81
CA GLY A 356 -18.26 13.99 -14.44
C GLY A 356 -17.74 12.67 -13.85
N ILE A 357 -16.68 12.09 -14.40
CA ILE A 357 -16.05 10.85 -13.93
C ILE A 357 -14.61 11.15 -13.48
N PHE A 358 -14.30 10.87 -12.22
CA PHE A 358 -12.96 11.10 -11.67
C PHE A 358 -12.16 9.80 -11.53
N THR A 359 -11.18 9.63 -12.43
CA THR A 359 -10.23 8.51 -12.47
C THR A 359 -8.81 8.96 -12.06
N ASN A 360 -7.90 7.98 -11.89
CA ASN A 360 -6.47 8.23 -11.74
C ASN A 360 -5.74 7.97 -13.06
N PRO A 361 -4.99 8.94 -13.62
CA PRO A 361 -4.04 8.68 -14.70
C PRO A 361 -2.70 8.26 -14.07
N VAL A 362 -2.31 7.01 -14.30
CA VAL A 362 -1.10 6.39 -13.74
C VAL A 362 -0.16 5.89 -14.81
#